data_AF-A0A6M8FQU6-F1
#
_entry.id   AF-A0A6M8FQU6-F1
#
_cell.length_a   1.000
_cell.length_b   1.000
_cell.length_c   1.000
_cell.angle_alpha   90.00
_cell.angle_beta   90.00
_cell.angle_gamma   90.00
#
_symmetry.space_group_name_H-M   'P 1'
#
loop_
_entity.id
_entity.type
_entity.pdbx_description
1 polymer ?
#
loop_
_entity_poly.entity_id
_entity_poly.type
_entity_poly.pdbx_seq_one_letter_code
_entity_poly.pdbx_strand_id
1 'polypeptide(L)'
;MEDSADLKVKCSEAIQLLQLGHIELLANQYGYALAFGRPAHQAIHADLSACLHELGAHGFTPLPPLPEIEVSFLTENSSGIEAVIECLVETDSGAKLLVEFISTEKGISLEHISTAA
;
A
#
# COMPACT_ATOMS: atom_id res chain seq x y z
N MET A 1 13.12 16.42 2.00
CA MET A 1 11.73 16.30 1.58
C MET A 1 11.74 15.59 0.25
N GLU A 2 11.22 14.37 0.23
CA GLU A 2 11.09 13.58 -0.99
C GLU A 2 10.07 14.26 -1.90
N ASP A 3 10.35 14.31 -3.21
CA ASP A 3 9.36 14.84 -4.14
C ASP A 3 8.32 13.76 -4.51
N SER A 4 7.25 14.17 -5.19
CA SER A 4 6.18 13.26 -5.57
C SER A 4 6.66 12.12 -6.46
N ALA A 5 7.68 12.33 -7.30
CA ALA A 5 8.16 11.32 -8.22
C ALA A 5 8.89 10.20 -7.47
N ASP A 6 9.73 10.55 -6.50
CA ASP A 6 10.43 9.60 -5.64
C ASP A 6 9.45 8.74 -4.83
N LEU A 7 8.42 9.37 -4.26
CA LEU A 7 7.38 8.66 -3.51
C LEU A 7 6.61 7.67 -4.40
N LYS A 8 6.27 8.07 -5.63
CA LYS A 8 5.58 7.20 -6.60
C LYS A 8 6.43 6.01 -7.00
N VAL A 9 7.75 6.17 -7.17
CA VAL A 9 8.66 5.06 -7.48
C VAL A 9 8.66 4.03 -6.35
N LYS A 10 8.85 4.46 -5.11
CA LYS A 10 8.84 3.55 -3.94
C LYS A 10 7.50 2.85 -3.75
N CYS A 11 6.40 3.58 -3.90
CA CYS A 11 5.07 2.98 -3.82
C CYS A 11 4.86 1.95 -4.93
N SER A 12 5.31 2.22 -6.16
CA SER A 12 5.26 1.26 -7.26
C SER A 12 6.06 -0.02 -6.94
N GLU A 13 7.25 0.11 -6.35
CA GLU A 13 8.05 -1.04 -5.89
C GLU A 13 7.33 -1.83 -4.79
N ALA A 14 6.73 -1.15 -3.81
CA ALA A 14 5.93 -1.79 -2.76
C ALA A 14 4.71 -2.53 -3.33
N ILE A 15 4.00 -1.93 -4.28
CA ILE A 15 2.87 -2.57 -4.97
C ILE A 15 3.33 -3.80 -5.75
N GLN A 16 4.49 -3.75 -6.43
CA GLN A 16 5.03 -4.93 -7.11
C GLN A 16 5.33 -6.08 -6.13
N LEU A 17 5.91 -5.78 -4.96
CA LEU A 17 6.11 -6.78 -3.92
C LEU A 17 4.79 -7.38 -3.43
N LEU A 18 3.76 -6.55 -3.25
CA LEU A 18 2.42 -6.99 -2.88
C LEU A 18 1.82 -7.91 -3.96
N GLN A 19 1.88 -7.50 -5.23
CA GLN A 19 1.34 -8.23 -6.38
C GLN A 19 2.04 -9.58 -6.61
N LEU A 20 3.35 -9.65 -6.36
CA LEU A 20 4.14 -10.88 -6.47
C LEU A 20 4.00 -11.79 -5.23
N GLY A 21 3.25 -11.38 -4.20
CA GLY A 21 3.10 -12.14 -2.96
C GLY A 21 4.34 -12.15 -2.07
N HIS A 22 5.30 -11.23 -2.29
CA HIS A 22 6.50 -11.07 -1.48
C HIS A 22 6.20 -10.31 -0.17
N ILE A 23 5.22 -10.80 0.59
CA ILE A 23 4.65 -10.11 1.77
C ILE A 23 5.69 -9.90 2.88
N GLU A 24 6.58 -10.86 3.12
CA GLU A 24 7.65 -10.70 4.11
C GLU A 24 8.62 -9.58 3.73
N LEU A 25 8.99 -9.49 2.45
CA LEU A 25 9.89 -8.45 1.96
C LEU A 25 9.24 -7.07 2.03
N LEU A 26 7.98 -6.98 1.62
CA LEU A 26 7.17 -5.77 1.76
C LEU A 26 7.11 -5.31 3.22
N ALA A 27 6.77 -6.21 4.14
CA ALA A 27 6.69 -5.92 5.57
C ALA A 27 8.03 -5.47 6.17
N ASN A 28 9.14 -6.07 5.73
CA ASN A 28 10.47 -5.71 6.22
C ASN A 28 10.93 -4.34 5.71
N GLN A 29 10.54 -3.96 4.49
CA GLN A 29 10.95 -2.67 3.89
C GLN A 29 10.03 -1.51 4.30
N TYR A 30 8.73 -1.75 4.38
CA TYR A 30 7.72 -0.69 4.53
C TYR A 30 6.94 -0.79 5.85
N GLY A 31 7.13 -1.85 6.65
CA GLY A 31 6.35 -2.06 7.87
C GLY A 31 4.86 -2.25 7.59
N TYR A 32 4.04 -2.06 8.62
CA TYR A 32 2.59 -1.93 8.49
C TYR A 32 2.00 -1.24 9.71
N ALA A 33 1.39 -0.06 9.52
CA ALA A 33 0.87 0.76 10.63
C ALA A 33 -0.28 0.04 11.38
N LEU A 34 -1.17 -0.61 10.64
CA LEU A 34 -2.34 -1.31 11.18
C LEU A 34 -2.06 -2.78 11.54
N ALA A 35 -0.81 -3.09 11.88
CA ALA A 35 -0.46 -4.41 12.40
C ALA A 35 -1.09 -4.70 13.77
N PHE A 36 -1.30 -3.68 14.60
CA PHE A 36 -1.94 -3.79 15.93
C PHE A 36 -1.35 -4.90 16.82
N GLY A 37 -0.01 -4.99 16.87
CA GLY A 37 0.71 -5.98 17.67
C GLY A 37 0.87 -7.35 17.00
N ARG A 38 0.27 -7.57 15.83
CA ARG A 38 0.58 -8.71 14.96
C ARG A 38 1.93 -8.50 14.27
N PRO A 39 2.64 -9.56 13.87
CA PRO A 39 3.73 -9.44 12.91
C PRO A 39 3.23 -8.79 11.61
N ALA A 40 3.93 -7.78 11.10
CA ALA A 40 3.47 -6.98 9.96
C ALA A 40 3.11 -7.83 8.74
N HIS A 41 3.92 -8.84 8.39
CA HIS A 41 3.62 -9.74 7.28
C HIS A 41 2.31 -10.52 7.46
N GLN A 42 1.97 -10.94 8.69
CA GLN A 42 0.72 -11.66 8.97
C GLN A 42 -0.48 -10.73 8.87
N ALA A 43 -0.33 -9.50 9.34
CA ALA A 43 -1.37 -8.49 9.27
C ALA A 43 -1.65 -8.08 7.82
N ILE A 44 -0.62 -7.79 7.02
CA ILE A 44 -0.75 -7.50 5.60
C ILE A 44 -1.45 -8.66 4.88
N HIS A 45 -1.01 -9.89 5.11
CA HIS A 45 -1.61 -11.07 4.47
C HIS A 45 -3.09 -11.23 4.85
N ALA A 46 -3.43 -11.07 6.14
CA ALA A 46 -4.80 -11.20 6.61
C ALA A 46 -5.71 -10.12 6.01
N ASP A 47 -5.27 -8.87 6.02
CA ASP A 47 -6.06 -7.73 5.57
C ASP A 47 -6.21 -7.76 4.03
N LEU A 48 -5.15 -8.10 3.28
CA LEU A 48 -5.22 -8.36 1.84
C LEU A 48 -6.21 -9.49 1.51
N SER A 49 -6.12 -10.62 2.22
CA SER A 49 -7.01 -11.77 1.99
C SER A 49 -8.47 -11.43 2.27
N ALA A 50 -8.74 -10.59 3.28
CA ALA A 50 -10.08 -10.13 3.59
C ALA A 50 -10.63 -9.25 2.44
N CYS A 51 -9.83 -8.31 1.95
CA CYS A 51 -10.25 -7.43 0.86
C CYS A 51 -10.46 -8.21 -0.46
N LEU A 52 -9.57 -9.13 -0.81
CA LEU A 52 -9.75 -9.97 -2.00
C LEU A 52 -11.02 -10.82 -1.91
N HIS A 53 -11.30 -11.38 -0.72
CA HIS A 53 -12.53 -12.14 -0.49
C HIS A 53 -13.78 -11.27 -0.67
N GLU A 54 -13.79 -10.06 -0.10
CA GLU A 54 -14.89 -9.11 -0.23
C GLU A 54 -15.15 -8.71 -1.69
N LEU A 55 -14.10 -8.53 -2.48
CA LEU A 55 -14.19 -8.20 -3.91
C LEU A 55 -14.52 -9.40 -4.80
N GLY A 56 -14.57 -10.62 -4.26
CA GLY A 56 -14.70 -11.84 -5.07
C GLY A 56 -13.51 -12.10 -5.99
N ALA A 57 -12.33 -11.58 -5.62
CA ALA A 57 -11.07 -11.70 -6.36
C ALA A 57 -10.21 -12.86 -5.81
N HIS A 58 -9.35 -13.43 -6.64
CA HIS A 58 -8.33 -14.40 -6.22
C HIS A 58 -6.93 -13.80 -6.15
N GLY A 59 -6.75 -12.60 -6.72
CA GLY A 59 -5.49 -11.88 -6.69
C GLY A 59 -5.56 -10.62 -7.54
N PHE A 60 -4.40 -10.22 -8.05
CA PHE A 60 -4.24 -9.03 -8.87
C PHE A 60 -4.39 -9.34 -10.36
N THR A 61 -4.78 -8.33 -11.14
CA THR A 61 -4.71 -8.43 -12.61
C THR A 61 -3.26 -8.75 -13.02
N PRO A 62 -3.03 -9.69 -13.96
CA PRO A 62 -1.68 -9.98 -14.45
C PRO A 62 -0.98 -8.72 -14.96
N LEU A 63 0.30 -8.55 -14.62
CA LEU A 63 1.09 -7.40 -15.06
C LEU A 63 1.11 -7.29 -16.60
N PRO A 64 1.04 -6.06 -17.16
CA PRO A 64 0.83 -4.78 -16.49
C PRO A 64 -0.67 -4.41 -16.46
N PRO A 65 -1.17 -4.06 -15.26
CA PRO A 65 -1.40 -2.63 -15.05
C PRO A 65 -0.56 -2.06 -13.90
N LEU A 66 -0.01 -0.86 -14.13
CA LEU A 66 0.63 -0.05 -13.10
C LEU A 66 -0.44 0.54 -12.19
N PRO A 67 -0.17 0.70 -10.88
CA PRO A 67 -1.13 1.34 -9.98
C PRO A 67 -1.37 2.80 -10.36
N GLU A 68 -2.60 3.28 -10.14
CA GLU A 68 -2.87 4.72 -10.14
C GLU A 68 -2.39 5.28 -8.79
N ILE A 69 -1.37 6.16 -8.81
CA ILE A 69 -0.76 6.69 -7.58
C ILE A 69 -1.00 8.19 -7.46
N GLU A 70 -1.67 8.59 -6.39
CA GLU A 70 -1.88 9.98 -5.97
C GLU A 70 -1.05 10.28 -4.71
N VAL A 71 -0.43 11.47 -4.67
CA VAL A 71 0.40 11.92 -3.54
C VAL A 71 -0.15 13.25 -3.06
N SER A 72 -0.53 13.28 -1.79
CA SER A 72 -1.08 14.45 -1.11
C SER A 72 -0.14 14.89 0.00
N PHE A 73 0.59 15.99 -0.22
CA PHE A 73 1.44 16.59 0.80
C PHE A 73 0.62 17.29 1.86
N LEU A 74 0.95 17.04 3.12
CA LEU A 74 0.31 17.68 4.26
C LEU A 74 1.07 18.94 4.65
N THR A 75 0.31 19.92 5.16
CA THR A 75 0.91 21.05 5.88
C THR A 75 1.38 20.61 7.27
N GLU A 76 2.16 21.47 7.95
CA GLU A 76 2.66 21.18 9.29
C GLU A 76 1.56 20.65 10.21
N ASN A 77 1.79 19.49 10.79
CA ASN A 77 0.85 18.80 11.66
C ASN A 77 1.60 18.14 12.83
N SER A 78 0.87 17.76 13.88
CA SER A 78 1.45 17.15 15.08
C SER A 78 1.76 15.66 14.93
N SER A 79 1.43 15.04 13.78
CA SER A 79 1.65 13.61 13.54
C SER A 79 3.02 13.30 12.94
N GLY A 80 3.70 14.30 12.37
CA GLY A 80 4.97 14.11 11.67
C GLY A 80 4.84 13.45 10.29
N ILE A 81 3.61 13.34 9.77
CA ILE A 81 3.33 12.86 8.41
C ILE A 81 3.52 14.02 7.44
N GLU A 82 4.38 13.81 6.44
CA GLU A 82 4.69 14.79 5.40
C GLU A 82 3.78 14.61 4.17
N ALA A 83 3.40 13.37 3.85
CA ALA A 83 2.51 13.06 2.74
C ALA A 83 1.70 11.78 2.99
N VAL A 84 0.51 11.74 2.41
CA VAL A 84 -0.30 10.53 2.22
C VAL A 84 -0.22 10.13 0.76
N ILE A 85 -0.07 8.84 0.50
CA ILE A 85 0.03 8.28 -0.85
C ILE A 85 -1.04 7.21 -1.01
N GLU A 86 -1.89 7.38 -2.00
CA GLU A 86 -2.99 6.48 -2.32
C GLU A 86 -2.66 5.73 -3.62
N CYS A 87 -2.68 4.40 -3.57
CA CYS A 87 -2.40 3.54 -4.71
C CYS A 87 -3.62 2.67 -5.02
N LEU A 88 -4.26 2.87 -6.17
CA LEU A 88 -5.32 1.99 -6.65
C LEU A 88 -4.72 0.86 -7.49
N VAL A 89 -5.01 -0.38 -7.08
CA VAL A 89 -4.48 -1.61 -7.71
C VAL A 89 -5.63 -2.48 -8.20
N GLU A 90 -5.64 -2.84 -9.48
CA GLU A 90 -6.68 -3.70 -10.05
C GLU A 90 -6.53 -5.16 -9.62
N THR A 91 -7.67 -5.77 -9.29
CA THR A 91 -7.82 -7.20 -9.00
C THR A 91 -8.31 -7.96 -10.23
N ASP A 92 -8.14 -9.28 -10.22
CA ASP A 92 -8.61 -10.16 -11.30
C ASP A 92 -10.15 -10.18 -11.46
N SER A 93 -10.89 -9.64 -10.49
CA SER A 93 -12.33 -9.39 -10.57
C SER A 93 -12.72 -8.13 -11.37
N GLY A 94 -11.75 -7.26 -11.68
CA GLY A 94 -11.97 -5.93 -12.25
C GLY A 94 -12.25 -4.83 -11.21
N ALA A 95 -12.43 -5.19 -9.93
CA ALA A 95 -12.49 -4.23 -8.83
C ALA A 95 -11.08 -3.76 -8.42
N LYS A 96 -11.01 -2.65 -7.67
CA LYS A 96 -9.74 -2.04 -7.22
C LYS A 96 -9.57 -2.18 -5.70
N LEU A 97 -8.33 -2.39 -5.28
CA LEU A 97 -7.89 -2.21 -3.90
C LEU A 97 -7.26 -0.83 -3.74
N LEU A 98 -7.52 -0.18 -2.61
CA LEU A 98 -6.79 1.00 -2.16
C LEU A 98 -5.67 0.54 -1.21
N VAL A 99 -4.44 0.86 -1.57
CA VAL A 99 -3.25 0.63 -0.75
C VAL A 99 -2.68 1.99 -0.37
N GLU A 100 -2.67 2.28 0.93
CA GLU A 100 -2.32 3.58 1.48
C GLU A 100 -0.94 3.53 2.12
N PHE A 101 -0.14 4.56 1.86
CA PHE A 101 1.16 4.76 2.49
C PHE A 101 1.23 6.16 3.12
N ILE A 102 2.05 6.27 4.15
CA ILE A 102 2.43 7.56 4.74
C ILE A 102 3.92 7.78 4.57
N SER A 103 4.29 9.01 4.25
CA SER A 103 5.68 9.47 4.27
C SER A 103 5.93 10.32 5.51
N THR A 104 7.06 10.08 6.16
CA THR A 104 7.55 10.83 7.32
C THR A 104 9.03 11.14 7.13
N GLU A 105 9.63 11.94 8.02
CA GLU A 105 11.08 12.16 8.04
C GLU A 105 11.91 10.86 8.13
N LYS A 106 11.31 9.78 8.64
CA LYS A 106 11.96 8.46 8.81
C LYS A 106 11.83 7.56 7.58
N GLY A 107 11.08 8.00 6.58
CA GLY A 107 10.78 7.26 5.36
C GLY A 107 9.30 6.95 5.21
N ILE A 108 9.04 6.06 4.26
CA ILE A 108 7.70 5.64 3.85
C ILE A 108 7.30 4.36 4.58
N SER A 109 6.04 4.27 4.98
CA SER A 109 5.47 3.04 5.54
C SER A 109 4.10 2.73 4.97
N LEU A 110 3.80 1.43 4.84
CA LEU A 110 2.47 0.96 4.49
C LEU A 110 1.51 1.25 5.65
N GLU A 111 0.44 1.98 5.37
CA GLU A 111 -0.56 2.34 6.35
C GLU A 111 -1.69 1.32 6.37
N HIS A 112 -2.35 1.11 5.24
CA HIS A 112 -3.60 0.36 5.17
C HIS A 112 -3.83 -0.29 3.79
N ILE A 113 -4.60 -1.38 3.78
CA ILE A 113 -5.11 -2.04 2.57
C ILE A 113 -6.62 -2.16 2.73
N SER A 114 -7.38 -1.64 1.77
CA SER A 114 -8.84 -1.66 1.78
C SER A 114 -9.44 -1.84 0.38
N THR A 115 -10.72 -2.13 0.30
CA THR A 115 -11.47 -2.12 -0.97
C THR A 115 -11.73 -0.68 -1.43
N ALA A 116 -11.51 -0.37 -2.71
CA ALA A 116 -11.93 0.91 -3.28
C ALA A 116 -13.42 0.86 -3.60
N ALA A 117 -14.20 1.79 -3.03
CA ALA A 117 -15.66 1.90 -3.21
C ALA A 117 -16.04 2.66 -4.48
#